data_AF-A0A9D9YCS2-F1
#
_entry.id   AF-A0A9D9YCS2-F1
#
_cell.length_a   1.000
_cell.length_b   1.000
_cell.length_c   1.000
_cell.angle_alpha   90.00
_cell.angle_beta   90.00
_cell.angle_gamma   90.00
#
_symmetry.space_group_name_H-M   'P 1'
#
loop_
_entity.id
_entity.type
_entity.pdbx_description
1 polymer ?
#
loop_
_entity_poly.entity_id
_entity_poly.type
_entity_poly.pdbx_seq_one_letter_code
_entity_poly.pdbx_strand_id
1 'polypeptide(L)'
;MNKSVKLVVGVVIAVLAFTSNPHGPLGFFWRPNSMAPNPTNLQLPFFILLNIVESVTFALTLVLLLFYFPKKALSSLTLKQTRTAFVCLLWILGNWWMHDSLHMHIGMNLQSLLYIEYGFHITMMGSAPYLLWVAKQVVKTK
;
A
#
# COMPACT_ATOMS: atom_id res chain seq x y z
N MET A 1 -18.62 -6.13 15.02
CA MET A 1 -18.19 -7.17 14.06
C MET A 1 -17.11 -8.02 14.72
N ASN A 2 -17.23 -9.35 14.64
CA ASN A 2 -16.36 -10.32 15.31
C ASN A 2 -14.89 -10.20 14.79
N LYS A 3 -13.90 -10.37 15.67
CA LYS A 3 -12.47 -10.43 15.32
C LYS A 3 -12.20 -11.45 14.20
N SER A 4 -12.88 -12.59 14.24
CA SER A 4 -12.74 -13.65 13.22
C SER A 4 -13.13 -13.15 11.82
N VAL A 5 -14.15 -12.30 11.71
CA VAL A 5 -14.56 -11.74 10.40
C VAL A 5 -13.48 -10.82 9.83
N LYS A 6 -12.88 -9.95 10.66
CA LYS A 6 -11.80 -9.07 10.22
C LYS A 6 -10.58 -9.86 9.74
N LEU A 7 -10.24 -10.94 10.45
CA LEU A 7 -9.15 -11.83 10.08
C LEU A 7 -9.43 -12.53 8.75
N VAL A 8 -10.62 -13.11 8.58
CA VAL A 8 -11.01 -13.77 7.32
C VAL A 8 -10.96 -12.79 6.15
N VAL A 9 -11.51 -11.58 6.32
CA VAL A 9 -11.44 -10.53 5.28
C VAL A 9 -9.99 -10.19 4.95
N GLY A 10 -9.13 -10.01 5.96
CA GLY A 10 -7.71 -9.73 5.75
C GLY A 10 -6.99 -10.84 4.99
N VAL A 11 -7.19 -12.11 5.38
CA VAL A 11 -6.59 -13.27 4.70
C VAL A 11 -7.06 -13.37 3.25
N VAL A 12 -8.36 -13.20 3.00
CA VAL A 12 -8.91 -13.23 1.63
C VAL A 12 -8.28 -12.13 0.78
N ILE A 13 -8.20 -10.89 1.28
CA ILE A 13 -7.57 -9.78 0.54
C ILE A 13 -6.09 -10.07 0.29
N ALA A 14 -5.34 -10.59 1.27
CA ALA A 14 -3.92 -10.89 1.11
C ALA A 14 -3.69 -11.97 0.04
N VAL A 15 -4.49 -13.04 0.04
CA VAL A 15 -4.42 -14.11 -0.97
C VAL A 15 -4.75 -13.55 -2.36
N LEU A 16 -5.79 -12.72 -2.47
CA LEU A 16 -6.16 -12.09 -3.74
C LEU A 16 -5.04 -11.17 -4.23
N ALA A 17 -4.48 -10.31 -3.38
CA ALA A 17 -3.36 -9.43 -3.76
C ALA A 17 -2.13 -10.24 -4.21
N PHE A 18 -1.76 -11.28 -3.46
CA PHE A 18 -0.62 -12.14 -3.79
C PHE A 18 -0.79 -12.84 -5.14
N THR A 19 -1.97 -13.44 -5.35
CA THR A 19 -2.26 -14.21 -6.57
C THR A 19 -2.57 -13.33 -7.77
N SER A 20 -2.96 -12.06 -7.56
CA SER A 20 -3.17 -11.08 -8.61
C SER A 20 -1.97 -10.19 -8.88
N ASN A 21 -0.81 -10.37 -8.23
CA ASN A 21 0.46 -9.76 -8.66
C ASN A 21 0.74 -10.07 -10.16
N PRO A 22 1.49 -9.25 -10.93
CA PRO A 22 1.74 -9.47 -12.36
C PRO A 22 2.15 -10.91 -12.74
N HIS A 23 3.01 -11.55 -11.95
CA HIS A 23 3.43 -12.95 -12.21
C HIS A 23 2.48 -14.01 -11.63
N GLY A 24 1.45 -13.59 -10.91
CA GLY A 24 0.48 -14.46 -10.27
C GLY A 24 -0.60 -14.98 -11.22
N PRO A 25 -1.28 -16.08 -10.86
CA PRO A 25 -2.30 -16.71 -11.72
C PRO A 25 -3.52 -15.83 -12.00
N LEU A 26 -3.79 -14.83 -11.16
CA LEU A 26 -4.91 -13.89 -11.32
C LEU A 26 -4.45 -12.50 -11.83
N GLY A 27 -3.16 -12.30 -12.11
CA GLY A 27 -2.59 -11.01 -12.54
C GLY A 27 -2.77 -10.69 -14.03
N PHE A 28 -3.80 -11.23 -14.68
CA PHE A 28 -3.96 -11.14 -16.14
C PHE A 28 -4.15 -9.70 -16.66
N PHE A 29 -4.71 -8.80 -15.84
CA PHE A 29 -5.03 -7.42 -16.23
C PHE A 29 -3.83 -6.47 -16.23
N TRP A 30 -2.69 -6.89 -15.67
CA TRP A 30 -1.46 -6.09 -15.60
C TRP A 30 -0.22 -6.98 -15.67
N ARG A 31 -0.24 -7.96 -16.58
CA ARG A 31 0.91 -8.86 -16.78
C ARG A 31 2.21 -8.09 -16.99
N PRO A 32 3.36 -8.69 -16.64
CA PRO A 32 4.66 -8.09 -16.87
C PRO A 32 4.83 -7.74 -18.34
N ASN A 33 5.42 -6.57 -18.59
CA ASN A 33 5.82 -6.19 -19.92
C ASN A 33 6.83 -7.20 -20.48
N SER A 34 6.83 -7.44 -21.79
CA SER A 34 7.77 -8.37 -22.43
C SER A 34 9.24 -7.96 -22.28
N MET A 35 9.51 -6.68 -22.00
CA MET A 35 10.86 -6.16 -21.73
C MET A 35 11.25 -6.23 -20.25
N ALA A 36 10.36 -6.64 -19.35
CA ALA A 36 10.69 -6.76 -17.93
C ALA A 36 11.72 -7.89 -17.74
N PRO A 37 12.82 -7.65 -16.99
CA PRO A 37 13.84 -8.66 -16.78
C PRO A 37 13.27 -9.81 -15.93
N ASN A 38 13.69 -11.03 -16.25
CA ASN A 38 13.39 -12.19 -15.41
C ASN A 38 14.38 -12.24 -14.24
N PRO A 39 13.92 -12.53 -13.02
CA PRO A 39 14.81 -12.73 -11.89
C PRO A 39 15.64 -13.99 -12.08
N THR A 40 16.88 -13.97 -11.59
CA THR A 40 17.70 -15.19 -11.47
C THR A 40 17.10 -16.15 -10.44
N ASN A 41 17.51 -17.42 -10.48
CA ASN A 41 17.07 -18.44 -9.49
C ASN A 41 17.36 -18.05 -8.04
N LEU A 42 18.44 -17.29 -7.80
CA LEU A 42 18.79 -16.79 -6.46
C LEU A 42 17.95 -15.58 -6.04
N GLN A 43 17.52 -14.74 -6.98
CA GLN A 43 16.68 -13.56 -6.68
C GLN A 43 15.21 -13.93 -6.48
N LEU A 44 14.72 -14.98 -7.15
CA LEU A 44 13.30 -15.36 -7.14
C LEU A 44 12.71 -15.53 -5.73
N PRO A 45 13.36 -16.24 -4.77
CA PRO A 45 12.82 -16.35 -3.41
C PRO A 45 12.65 -15.01 -2.69
N PHE A 46 13.53 -14.04 -2.94
CA PHE A 46 13.44 -12.71 -2.34
C PHE A 46 12.26 -11.91 -2.91
N PHE A 47 12.02 -11.98 -4.23
CA PHE A 47 10.84 -11.35 -4.83
C PHE A 47 9.54 -12.01 -4.38
N ILE A 48 9.53 -13.34 -4.18
CA ILE A 48 8.37 -14.03 -3.60
C ILE A 48 8.10 -13.52 -2.18
N LEU A 49 9.13 -13.44 -1.33
CA LEU A 49 9.00 -12.92 0.02
C LEU A 49 8.52 -11.46 0.03
N LEU A 50 9.05 -10.62 -0.86
CA LEU A 50 8.63 -9.23 -1.01
C LEU A 50 7.15 -9.14 -1.38
N ASN A 51 6.69 -9.89 -2.38
CA ASN A 51 5.29 -9.94 -2.78
C ASN A 51 4.38 -10.41 -1.62
N ILE A 52 4.82 -11.36 -0.79
CA ILE A 52 4.08 -11.77 0.41
C ILE A 52 3.93 -10.59 1.37
N VAL A 53 5.04 -9.90 1.67
CA VAL A 53 5.02 -8.75 2.59
C VAL A 53 4.11 -7.64 2.06
N GLU A 54 4.24 -7.26 0.80
CA GLU A 54 3.42 -6.22 0.16
C GLU A 54 1.93 -6.59 0.11
N SER A 55 1.61 -7.84 -0.21
CA SER A 55 0.23 -8.31 -0.23
C SER A 55 -0.41 -8.30 1.16
N VAL A 56 0.36 -8.67 2.19
CA VAL A 56 -0.10 -8.64 3.59
C VAL A 56 -0.25 -7.20 4.08
N THR A 57 0.68 -6.30 3.77
CA THR A 57 0.58 -4.89 4.19
C THR A 57 -0.55 -4.17 3.45
N PHE A 58 -0.77 -4.46 2.16
CA PHE A 58 -1.93 -3.98 1.42
C PHE A 58 -3.24 -4.47 2.05
N ALA A 59 -3.33 -5.76 2.39
CA ALA A 59 -4.50 -6.32 3.05
C ALA A 59 -4.75 -5.69 4.42
N LEU A 60 -3.70 -5.49 5.21
CA LEU A 60 -3.76 -4.78 6.48
C LEU A 60 -4.29 -3.35 6.28
N THR A 61 -3.80 -2.64 5.26
CA THR A 61 -4.27 -1.29 4.92
C THR A 61 -5.77 -1.27 4.65
N LEU A 62 -6.29 -2.21 3.85
CA LEU A 62 -7.74 -2.27 3.57
C LEU A 62 -8.56 -2.66 4.81
N VAL A 63 -8.09 -3.60 5.64
CA VAL A 63 -8.75 -3.96 6.90
C VAL A 63 -8.81 -2.75 7.85
N LEU A 64 -7.72 -1.99 7.96
CA LEU A 64 -7.66 -0.76 8.76
C LEU A 64 -8.62 0.30 8.22
N LEU A 65 -8.65 0.49 6.89
CA LEU A 65 -9.57 1.42 6.24
C LEU A 65 -11.04 1.04 6.47
N LEU A 66 -11.39 -0.24 6.33
CA LEU A 66 -12.78 -0.69 6.43
C LEU A 66 -13.30 -0.70 7.88
N PHE A 67 -12.47 -1.09 8.84
CA PHE A 67 -12.95 -1.39 10.20
C PHE A 67 -12.41 -0.47 11.28
N TYR A 68 -11.37 0.31 11.00
CA TYR A 68 -10.69 1.17 11.98
C TYR A 68 -10.62 2.63 11.53
N PHE A 69 -11.34 3.02 10.48
CA PHE A 69 -11.41 4.42 10.07
C PHE A 69 -11.88 5.33 11.22
N PRO A 70 -11.17 6.43 11.52
CA PRO A 70 -11.48 7.27 12.66
C PRO A 70 -12.90 7.85 12.63
N LYS A 71 -13.64 7.62 13.73
CA LYS A 71 -14.97 8.20 13.98
C LYS A 71 -14.95 9.36 14.97
N LYS A 72 -13.85 9.51 15.70
CA LYS A 72 -13.59 10.59 16.65
C LYS A 72 -12.24 11.19 16.33
N ALA A 73 -12.10 12.48 16.58
CA ALA A 73 -10.82 13.14 16.43
C ALA A 73 -9.87 12.72 17.56
N LEU A 74 -8.56 12.70 17.26
CA LEU A 74 -7.55 12.72 18.30
C LEU A 74 -7.66 14.07 19.04
N SER A 75 -7.45 14.10 20.35
CA SER A 75 -7.84 15.21 21.25
C SER A 75 -7.42 16.61 20.78
N SER A 76 -6.29 16.73 20.09
CA SER A 76 -5.73 18.00 19.61
C SER A 76 -6.02 18.31 18.14
N LEU A 77 -6.73 17.44 17.45
CA LEU A 77 -6.99 17.54 16.02
C LEU A 77 -8.48 17.68 15.75
N THR A 78 -8.81 18.16 14.56
CA THR A 78 -10.14 17.97 13.98
C THR A 78 -10.30 16.53 13.49
N LEU A 79 -11.56 16.09 13.31
CA LEU A 79 -11.85 14.77 12.74
C LEU A 79 -11.29 14.65 11.31
N LYS A 80 -11.33 15.73 10.52
CA LYS A 80 -10.74 15.78 9.17
C LYS A 80 -9.23 15.51 9.23
N GLN A 81 -8.50 16.23 10.09
CA GLN A 81 -7.05 16.04 10.23
C GLN A 81 -6.69 14.63 10.70
N THR A 82 -7.45 14.09 11.66
CA THR A 82 -7.26 12.72 12.15
C THR A 82 -7.43 11.69 11.02
N ARG A 83 -8.48 11.86 10.20
CA ARG A 83 -8.74 10.98 9.05
C ARG A 83 -7.69 11.14 7.95
N THR A 84 -7.26 12.36 7.65
CA THR A 84 -6.17 12.60 6.68
C THR A 84 -4.88 11.94 7.16
N ALA A 85 -4.51 12.08 8.44
CA ALA A 85 -3.35 11.41 9.01
C ALA A 85 -3.45 9.89 8.90
N PHE A 86 -4.64 9.35 9.18
CA PHE A 86 -4.90 7.93 9.04
C PHE A 86 -4.71 7.46 7.59
N VAL A 87 -5.25 8.18 6.60
CA VAL A 87 -5.06 7.87 5.17
C VAL A 87 -3.59 7.97 4.77
N CYS A 88 -2.84 8.98 5.24
CA CYS A 88 -1.41 9.10 4.99
C CYS A 88 -0.62 7.87 5.50
N LEU A 89 -0.92 7.39 6.71
CA LEU A 89 -0.30 6.17 7.26
C LEU A 89 -0.65 4.94 6.43
N LEU A 90 -1.91 4.79 6.05
CA LEU A 90 -2.38 3.68 5.20
C LEU A 90 -1.72 3.70 3.81
N TRP A 91 -1.56 4.90 3.25
CA TRP A 91 -0.90 5.08 1.96
C TRP A 91 0.57 4.64 2.03
N ILE A 92 1.33 5.17 2.99
CA ILE A 92 2.74 4.78 3.21
C ILE A 92 2.87 3.26 3.43
N LEU A 93 1.91 2.63 4.11
CA LEU A 93 1.95 1.20 4.43
C LEU A 93 1.59 0.29 3.25
N GLY A 94 0.54 0.62 2.49
CA GLY A 94 -0.10 -0.34 1.58
C GLY A 94 0.11 -0.08 0.09
N ASN A 95 0.67 1.06 -0.31
CA ASN A 95 0.73 1.41 -1.74
C ASN A 95 1.67 0.52 -2.57
N TRP A 96 2.66 -0.11 -1.93
CA TRP A 96 3.75 -0.89 -2.54
C TRP A 96 3.29 -1.96 -3.52
N TRP A 97 2.29 -2.78 -3.13
CA TRP A 97 1.77 -3.83 -3.99
C TRP A 97 1.32 -3.30 -5.36
N MET A 98 0.63 -2.15 -5.38
CA MET A 98 0.18 -1.53 -6.62
C MET A 98 1.33 -0.85 -7.36
N HIS A 99 2.21 -0.16 -6.62
CA HIS A 99 3.38 0.53 -7.17
C HIS A 99 4.29 -0.42 -7.94
N ASP A 100 4.76 -1.49 -7.30
CA ASP A 100 5.72 -2.43 -7.86
C ASP A 100 5.08 -3.28 -8.98
N SER A 101 3.79 -3.59 -8.85
CA SER A 101 3.05 -4.27 -9.91
C SER A 101 2.94 -3.41 -11.18
N LEU A 102 2.72 -2.10 -11.03
CA LEU A 102 2.68 -1.19 -12.17
C LEU A 102 4.06 -1.04 -12.83
N HIS A 103 5.15 -1.01 -12.06
CA HIS A 103 6.52 -1.03 -12.61
C HIS A 103 6.75 -2.23 -13.53
N MET A 104 6.35 -3.43 -13.09
CA MET A 104 6.46 -4.63 -13.93
C MET A 104 5.58 -4.55 -15.18
N HIS A 105 4.41 -3.93 -15.07
CA HIS A 105 3.45 -3.84 -16.17
C HIS A 105 3.85 -2.85 -17.27
N ILE A 106 4.38 -1.68 -16.91
CA ILE A 106 4.67 -0.60 -17.89
C ILE A 106 5.95 -0.83 -18.69
N GLY A 107 6.87 -1.67 -18.20
CA GLY A 107 8.18 -1.89 -18.81
C GLY A 107 8.97 -0.58 -18.96
N MET A 108 9.51 -0.34 -20.16
CA MET A 108 10.39 0.80 -20.43
C MET A 108 9.66 2.09 -20.87
N ASN A 109 8.34 2.19 -20.65
CA ASN A 109 7.59 3.39 -21.00
C ASN A 109 7.87 4.54 -20.00
N LEU A 110 8.73 5.47 -20.39
CA LEU A 110 9.14 6.60 -19.53
C LEU A 110 7.98 7.52 -19.12
N GLN A 111 6.99 7.72 -19.98
CA GLN A 111 5.87 8.60 -19.64
C GLN A 111 4.98 7.96 -18.56
N SER A 112 4.70 6.66 -18.70
CA SER A 112 3.98 5.89 -17.68
C SER A 112 4.77 5.80 -16.38
N LEU A 113 6.10 5.63 -16.48
CA LEU A 113 7.00 5.65 -15.33
C LEU A 113 6.84 6.96 -14.55
N LEU A 114 6.89 8.12 -15.22
CA LEU A 114 6.68 9.41 -14.55
C LEU A 114 5.34 9.47 -13.80
N TYR A 115 4.26 8.90 -14.34
CA TYR A 115 2.98 8.87 -13.64
C TYR A 115 3.02 8.01 -12.37
N ILE A 116 3.72 6.88 -12.40
CA ILE A 116 3.94 6.04 -11.21
C ILE A 116 4.78 6.81 -10.20
N GLU A 117 5.94 7.34 -10.61
CA GLU A 117 6.85 8.06 -9.72
C GLU A 117 6.18 9.25 -9.02
N TYR A 118 5.44 10.07 -9.75
CA TYR A 118 4.72 11.20 -9.17
C TYR A 118 3.48 10.77 -8.37
N GLY A 119 2.77 9.74 -8.83
CA GLY A 119 1.57 9.25 -8.17
C GLY A 119 1.85 8.60 -6.81
N PHE A 120 2.97 7.88 -6.69
CA PHE A 120 3.33 7.12 -5.49
C PHE A 120 4.40 7.82 -4.65
N HIS A 121 5.56 8.14 -5.21
CA HIS A 121 6.65 8.70 -4.41
C HIS A 121 6.35 10.11 -3.93
N ILE A 122 5.90 11.02 -4.79
CA ILE A 122 5.65 12.41 -4.38
C ILE A 122 4.50 12.49 -3.36
N THR A 123 3.45 11.70 -3.52
CA THR A 123 2.33 11.66 -2.56
C THR A 123 2.74 11.02 -1.22
N MET A 124 3.63 10.02 -1.24
CA MET A 124 4.24 9.45 -0.04
C MET A 124 5.16 10.46 0.67
N MET A 125 5.99 11.17 -0.11
CA MET A 125 6.82 12.27 0.39
C MET A 125 5.98 13.41 0.96
N GLY A 126 4.79 13.68 0.43
CA GLY A 126 3.84 14.65 1.01
C GLY A 126 3.13 14.14 2.27
N SER A 127 2.94 12.82 2.39
CA SER A 127 2.33 12.19 3.56
C SER A 127 3.22 12.30 4.80
N ALA A 128 4.53 12.11 4.66
CA ALA A 128 5.48 12.20 5.77
C ALA A 128 5.49 13.55 6.53
N PRO A 129 5.65 14.73 5.89
CA PRO A 129 5.64 16.02 6.57
C PRO A 129 4.27 16.35 7.18
N TYR A 130 3.17 15.91 6.55
CA TYR A 130 1.85 16.04 7.16
C TYR A 130 1.75 15.26 8.48
N LEU A 131 2.27 14.03 8.51
CA LEU A 131 2.31 13.21 9.72
C LEU A 131 3.23 13.80 10.80
N LEU A 132 4.37 14.40 10.42
CA LEU A 132 5.24 15.12 11.36
C LEU A 132 4.54 16.32 11.98
N TRP A 133 3.79 17.09 11.17
CA TRP A 133 2.96 18.19 11.68
C TRP A 133 1.91 17.68 12.66
N VAL A 134 1.21 16.58 12.35
CA VAL A 134 0.24 15.95 13.26
C VAL A 134 0.89 15.50 14.57
N ALA A 135 2.05 14.84 14.50
CA ALA A 135 2.78 14.39 15.69
C ALA A 135 3.09 15.57 16.63
N LYS A 136 3.50 16.71 16.08
CA LYS A 136 3.73 17.94 16.85
C LYS A 136 2.47 18.43 17.59
N GLN A 137 1.29 18.37 16.97
CA GLN A 137 0.04 18.78 17.62
C GLN A 137 -0.37 17.81 18.75
N VAL A 138 -0.16 16.51 18.56
CA VAL A 138 -0.49 15.49 19.56
C VAL A 138 0.44 15.55 20.76
N VAL A 139 1.74 15.82 20.57
CA VAL A 139 2.70 15.93 21.67
C VAL A 139 2.47 17.19 22.51
N LYS A 140 2.15 18.33 21.89
CA LYS A 140 1.96 19.61 22.60
C LYS A 140 0.73 19.69 23.52
N THR A 141 -0.16 18.72 23.43
CA THR A 141 -1.45 18.71 24.14
C THR A 141 -1.50 17.69 25.28
N LYS A 142 -0.39 16.99 25.52
CA LYS A 142 -0.12 16.27 26.76
C LYS A 142 0.71 17.14 27.68
#